data_AF-A0A2J7ZVH7-F1
#
_entry.id   AF-A0A2J7ZVH7-F1
#
_cell.length_a   1.000
_cell.length_b   1.000
_cell.length_c   1.000
_cell.angle_alpha   90.00
_cell.angle_beta   90.00
_cell.angle_gamma   90.00
#
_symmetry.space_group_name_H-M   'P 1'
#
loop_
_entity.id
_entity.type
_entity.pdbx_description
1 polymer ?
#
loop_
_entity_poly.entity_id
_entity_poly.type
_entity_poly.pdbx_seq_one_letter_code
_entity_poly.pdbx_strand_id
1 'polypeptide(L)'
;MPVPKLIPPPPYLFPNVAAACARPNGWCDPSAAGANNNWVLRAADCDGDGVTDWVCTDRASHRWVIRSTAGCAYQNGADGSGNAPDSYCPALLACARPNYWCDPNAAGSNNNWILRAADCDGDGVTDWVCTDDARHHGVIRSTAGCATGAETGWRTAPDSYCPALF
;
A
#
# COMPACT_ATOMS: atom_id res chain seq x y z
N MET A 1 -13.72 -30.95 -47.54
CA MET A 1 -14.59 -30.35 -46.50
C MET A 1 -13.97 -29.01 -46.12
N PRO A 2 -14.68 -27.88 -46.23
CA PRO A 2 -14.12 -26.59 -45.86
C PRO A 2 -14.06 -26.44 -44.33
N VAL A 3 -12.90 -26.06 -43.81
CA VAL A 3 -12.70 -25.72 -42.40
C VAL A 3 -13.50 -24.45 -42.09
N PRO A 4 -14.27 -24.38 -40.97
CA PRO A 4 -14.92 -23.14 -40.57
C PRO A 4 -13.86 -22.06 -40.35
N LYS A 5 -13.95 -20.95 -41.08
CA LYS A 5 -13.14 -19.77 -40.79
C LYS A 5 -13.59 -19.24 -39.42
N LEU A 6 -12.70 -19.31 -38.44
CA LEU A 6 -12.84 -18.58 -37.19
C LEU A 6 -12.97 -17.10 -37.53
N ILE A 7 -14.13 -16.53 -37.29
CA ILE A 7 -14.34 -15.09 -37.35
C ILE A 7 -13.52 -14.51 -36.19
N PRO A 8 -12.56 -13.60 -36.44
CA PRO A 8 -11.83 -12.97 -35.35
C PRO A 8 -12.84 -12.29 -34.42
N PRO A 9 -12.64 -12.35 -33.09
CA PRO A 9 -13.48 -11.60 -32.17
C PRO A 9 -13.46 -10.12 -32.59
N PRO A 10 -14.58 -9.40 -32.48
CA PRO A 10 -14.60 -7.97 -32.73
C PRO A 10 -13.46 -7.32 -31.92
N PRO A 11 -12.76 -6.31 -32.47
CA PRO A 11 -11.72 -5.62 -31.70
C PRO A 11 -12.39 -5.17 -30.40
N TYR A 12 -11.92 -5.71 -29.28
CA TYR A 12 -12.31 -5.22 -27.98
C TYR A 12 -12.03 -3.72 -28.01
N LEU A 13 -13.09 -2.93 -27.99
CA LEU A 13 -13.01 -1.52 -27.69
C LEU A 13 -12.48 -1.47 -26.26
N PHE A 14 -11.14 -1.46 -26.12
CA PHE A 14 -10.54 -1.09 -24.85
C PHE A 14 -11.14 0.27 -24.52
N PRO A 15 -11.88 0.42 -23.41
CA PRO A 15 -12.28 1.73 -22.97
C PRO A 15 -10.99 2.52 -22.87
N ASN A 16 -10.99 3.69 -23.53
CA ASN A 16 -9.93 4.67 -23.53
C ASN A 16 -9.26 4.66 -22.15
N VAL A 17 -8.07 4.06 -22.03
CA VAL A 17 -7.43 3.88 -20.73
C VAL A 17 -7.29 5.28 -20.17
N ALA A 18 -8.08 5.62 -19.15
CA ALA A 18 -8.03 6.96 -18.61
C ALA A 18 -6.58 7.17 -18.18
N ALA A 19 -5.99 8.31 -18.54
CA ALA A 19 -4.61 8.54 -18.23
C ALA A 19 -4.42 8.40 -16.71
N ALA A 20 -3.47 7.56 -16.29
CA ALA A 20 -3.10 7.43 -14.89
C ALA A 20 -2.89 8.83 -14.29
N CYS A 21 -3.33 9.02 -13.04
CA CYS A 21 -3.24 10.33 -12.41
C CYS A 21 -1.80 10.82 -12.47
N ALA A 22 -1.58 12.07 -12.89
CA ALA A 22 -0.26 12.67 -12.77
C ALA A 22 0.01 12.94 -11.28
N ARG A 23 1.15 12.48 -10.76
CA ARG A 23 1.56 12.82 -9.39
C ARG A 23 1.78 14.34 -9.30
N PRO A 24 1.06 15.07 -8.43
CA PRO A 24 1.28 16.50 -8.27
C PRO A 24 2.69 16.80 -7.74
N ASN A 25 3.26 17.93 -8.17
CA ASN A 25 4.58 18.35 -7.70
C ASN A 25 4.59 18.52 -6.18
N GLY A 26 5.59 17.95 -5.50
CA GLY A 26 5.71 17.98 -4.03
C GLY A 26 4.73 17.07 -3.28
N TRP A 27 3.76 16.43 -3.93
CA TRP A 27 2.84 15.50 -3.26
C TRP A 27 3.57 14.21 -2.90
N CYS A 28 3.47 13.75 -1.66
CA CYS A 28 4.28 12.66 -1.12
C CYS A 28 5.79 12.84 -1.30
N ASP A 29 6.31 14.06 -1.16
CA ASP A 29 7.73 14.34 -1.24
C ASP A 29 8.42 14.22 0.14
N PRO A 30 9.38 13.29 0.31
CA PRO A 30 10.14 13.16 1.56
C PRO A 30 10.89 14.45 1.95
N SER A 31 11.28 15.29 0.99
CA SER A 31 11.94 16.56 1.27
C SER A 31 11.01 17.62 1.88
N ALA A 32 9.70 17.51 1.63
CA ALA A 32 8.66 18.35 2.23
C ALA A 32 8.19 17.81 3.59
N ALA A 33 8.48 16.55 3.89
CA ALA A 33 8.00 15.84 5.07
C ALA A 33 8.67 16.30 6.38
N GLY A 34 9.79 17.01 6.31
CA GLY A 34 10.61 17.36 7.48
C GLY A 34 11.40 16.15 8.01
N ALA A 35 12.40 16.39 8.87
CA ALA A 35 13.44 15.41 9.22
C ALA A 35 12.96 14.09 9.87
N ASN A 36 11.70 14.00 10.31
CA ASN A 36 11.17 12.87 11.08
C ASN A 36 10.10 12.04 10.35
N ASN A 37 9.70 12.42 9.14
CA ASN A 37 8.58 11.79 8.44
C ASN A 37 9.08 11.03 7.20
N ASN A 38 9.12 9.69 7.29
CA ASN A 38 9.39 8.83 6.14
C ASN A 38 8.10 8.68 5.32
N TRP A 39 7.86 9.61 4.39
CA TRP A 39 6.74 9.52 3.45
C TRP A 39 7.03 8.44 2.40
N VAL A 40 6.08 7.53 2.21
CA VAL A 40 6.17 6.38 1.32
C VAL A 40 5.13 6.54 0.22
N LEU A 41 5.61 6.77 -1.01
CA LEU A 41 4.79 6.81 -2.21
C LEU A 41 4.57 5.41 -2.76
N ARG A 42 3.33 5.08 -3.08
CA ARG A 42 2.90 3.83 -3.72
C ARG A 42 1.89 4.12 -4.83
N ALA A 43 1.75 3.16 -5.73
CA ALA A 43 0.80 3.23 -6.83
C ALA A 43 0.03 1.91 -6.93
N ALA A 44 -1.29 1.98 -7.04
CA ALA A 44 -2.18 0.83 -7.19
C ALA A 44 -3.48 1.28 -7.86
N ASP A 45 -4.22 0.36 -8.47
CA ASP A 45 -5.63 0.61 -8.82
C ASP A 45 -6.44 0.47 -7.52
N CYS A 46 -6.86 1.59 -6.95
CA CYS A 46 -7.44 1.66 -5.62
C CYS A 46 -8.97 1.57 -5.63
N ASP A 47 -9.61 1.80 -6.77
CA ASP A 47 -11.06 1.83 -6.90
C ASP A 47 -11.61 0.92 -8.01
N GLY A 48 -10.74 0.15 -8.67
CA GLY A 48 -11.08 -0.94 -9.57
C GLY A 48 -11.47 -0.48 -10.98
N ASP A 49 -11.07 0.74 -11.38
CA ASP A 49 -11.37 1.29 -12.70
C ASP A 49 -10.34 0.91 -13.77
N GLY A 50 -9.30 0.17 -13.40
CA GLY A 50 -8.20 -0.25 -14.27
C GLY A 50 -7.15 0.84 -14.50
N VAL A 51 -7.22 1.95 -13.76
CA VAL A 51 -6.30 3.09 -13.83
C VAL A 51 -5.50 3.16 -12.54
N THR A 52 -4.22 3.51 -12.65
CA THR A 52 -3.35 3.59 -11.48
C THR A 52 -3.55 4.90 -10.71
N ASP A 53 -3.76 4.75 -9.41
CA ASP A 53 -3.89 5.80 -8.40
C ASP A 53 -2.60 6.01 -7.61
N TRP A 54 -2.52 7.13 -6.89
CA TRP A 54 -1.39 7.40 -5.99
C TRP A 54 -1.78 7.27 -4.54
N VAL A 55 -0.95 6.58 -3.76
CA VAL A 55 -1.09 6.48 -2.31
C VAL A 55 0.17 7.03 -1.64
N CYS A 56 -0.01 7.87 -0.63
CA CYS A 56 1.05 8.32 0.24
C CYS A 56 0.74 7.91 1.67
N THR A 57 1.75 7.45 2.40
CA THR A 57 1.64 7.18 3.83
C THR A 57 2.89 7.60 4.57
N ASP A 58 2.78 7.91 5.86
CA ASP A 58 3.93 8.27 6.68
C ASP A 58 4.09 7.38 7.94
N ARG A 59 5.12 7.70 8.74
CA ARG A 59 5.39 7.03 10.02
C ARG A 59 4.40 7.39 11.11
N ALA A 60 3.66 8.48 11.00
CA ALA A 60 2.60 8.83 11.95
C ALA A 60 1.25 8.19 11.57
N SER A 61 1.25 7.27 10.60
CA SER A 61 0.07 6.58 10.08
C SER A 61 -0.89 7.52 9.35
N HIS A 62 -0.44 8.72 8.96
CA HIS A 62 -1.19 9.54 8.02
C HIS A 62 -1.18 8.91 6.64
N ARG A 63 -2.26 9.12 5.91
CA ARG A 63 -2.51 8.52 4.60
C ARG A 63 -3.29 9.45 3.69
N TRP A 64 -2.87 9.49 2.44
CA TRP A 64 -3.46 10.29 1.37
C TRP A 64 -3.60 9.43 0.11
N VAL A 65 -4.68 9.61 -0.64
CA VAL A 65 -4.92 8.87 -1.89
C VAL A 65 -5.48 9.78 -2.98
N ILE A 66 -4.83 9.82 -4.14
CA ILE A 66 -5.35 10.49 -5.33
C ILE A 66 -5.95 9.41 -6.23
N ARG A 67 -7.27 9.48 -6.43
CA ARG A 67 -8.02 8.50 -7.24
C ARG A 67 -8.40 9.02 -8.62
N SER A 68 -8.26 8.19 -9.64
CA SER A 68 -8.67 8.41 -11.02
C SER A 68 -10.18 8.64 -11.11
N THR A 69 -11.00 7.84 -10.44
CA THR A 69 -12.47 8.00 -10.44
C THR A 69 -12.92 9.29 -9.76
N ALA A 70 -12.08 9.85 -8.88
CA ALA A 70 -12.29 11.15 -8.25
C ALA A 70 -11.73 12.32 -9.09
N GLY A 71 -11.36 12.08 -10.35
CA GLY A 71 -10.82 13.08 -11.26
C GLY A 71 -9.41 13.54 -10.89
N CYS A 72 -8.62 12.68 -10.22
CA CYS A 72 -7.28 13.00 -9.74
C CYS A 72 -7.21 14.23 -8.81
N ALA A 73 -8.30 14.52 -8.11
CA ALA A 73 -8.37 15.63 -7.18
C ALA A 73 -7.52 15.31 -5.92
N TYR A 74 -6.67 16.27 -5.53
CA TYR A 74 -5.85 16.17 -4.31
C TYR A 74 -5.98 17.39 -3.40
N GLN A 75 -6.62 18.46 -3.88
CA GLN A 75 -6.82 19.70 -3.13
C GLN A 75 -8.13 19.64 -2.32
N ASN A 76 -8.29 20.58 -1.39
CA ASN A 76 -9.52 20.72 -0.58
C ASN A 76 -9.91 19.42 0.16
N GLY A 77 -8.92 18.60 0.52
CA GLY A 77 -9.08 17.32 1.22
C GLY A 77 -9.62 16.17 0.38
N ALA A 78 -9.64 16.29 -0.94
CA ALA A 78 -10.01 15.20 -1.84
C ALA A 78 -9.11 13.97 -1.70
N ASP A 79 -7.85 14.16 -1.30
CA ASP A 79 -6.92 13.06 -1.03
C ASP A 79 -7.05 12.46 0.38
N GLY A 80 -7.99 12.95 1.20
CA GLY A 80 -8.21 12.50 2.57
C GLY A 80 -7.46 13.31 3.63
N SER A 81 -6.63 14.30 3.26
CA SER A 81 -5.96 15.22 4.22
C SER A 81 -5.23 14.49 5.37
N GLY A 82 -4.55 13.39 5.07
CA GLY A 82 -3.79 12.60 6.04
C GLY A 82 -4.62 11.57 6.79
N ASN A 83 -5.93 11.50 6.52
CA ASN A 83 -6.86 10.55 7.14
C ASN A 83 -7.69 9.80 6.08
N ALA A 84 -7.16 9.57 4.88
CA ALA A 84 -7.85 8.81 3.83
C ALA A 84 -8.38 7.47 4.40
N PRO A 85 -9.66 7.12 4.27
CA PRO A 85 -10.18 5.86 4.80
C PRO A 85 -9.64 4.64 4.03
N ASP A 86 -9.77 3.43 4.59
CA ASP A 86 -9.33 2.19 3.94
C ASP A 86 -10.00 2.01 2.57
N SER A 87 -11.26 2.48 2.45
CA SER A 87 -12.03 2.48 1.21
C SER A 87 -11.49 3.38 0.10
N TYR A 88 -10.54 4.28 0.39
CA TYR A 88 -9.86 5.05 -0.66
C TYR A 88 -8.84 4.19 -1.40
N CYS A 89 -8.27 3.17 -0.77
CA CYS A 89 -7.42 2.20 -1.45
C CYS A 89 -7.37 0.88 -0.69
N PRO A 90 -8.38 0.00 -0.83
CA PRO A 90 -8.44 -1.26 -0.11
C PRO A 90 -7.20 -2.12 -0.34
N ALA A 91 -6.64 -2.10 -1.55
CA ALA A 91 -5.43 -2.84 -1.90
C ALA A 91 -4.18 -2.41 -1.09
N LEU A 92 -4.09 -1.15 -0.64
CA LEU A 92 -2.88 -0.63 0.04
C LEU A 92 -3.12 -0.17 1.49
N LEU A 93 -4.38 0.01 1.90
CA LEU A 93 -4.78 0.62 3.18
C LEU A 93 -5.64 -0.30 4.06
N ALA A 94 -5.85 -1.57 3.68
CA ALA A 94 -6.73 -2.50 4.40
C ALA A 94 -6.39 -2.68 5.89
N CYS A 95 -5.10 -2.68 6.24
CA CYS A 95 -4.68 -2.76 7.63
C CYS A 95 -4.20 -1.41 8.14
N ALA A 96 -4.81 -0.92 9.23
CA ALA A 96 -4.24 0.19 9.98
C ALA A 96 -2.98 -0.28 10.71
N ARG A 97 -1.89 0.48 10.60
CA ARG A 97 -0.67 0.22 11.40
C ARG A 97 -0.80 0.90 12.76
N PRO A 98 -0.79 0.17 13.88
CA PRO A 98 -0.75 0.80 15.21
C PRO A 98 0.51 1.65 15.38
N ASN A 99 0.38 2.76 16.10
CA ASN A 99 1.50 3.69 16.31
C ASN A 99 2.69 3.06 17.03
N TYR A 100 2.51 1.98 17.80
CA TYR A 100 3.59 1.26 18.48
C TYR A 100 4.24 0.18 17.60
N TRP A 101 3.59 -0.23 16.52
CA TRP A 101 4.03 -1.36 15.70
C TRP A 101 4.98 -0.86 14.62
N CYS A 102 6.19 -1.43 14.61
CA CYS A 102 7.31 -0.93 13.80
C CYS A 102 7.66 0.55 14.04
N ASP A 103 7.52 1.01 15.28
CA ASP A 103 7.92 2.36 15.68
C ASP A 103 9.39 2.39 16.14
N PRO A 104 10.29 3.14 15.46
CA PRO A 104 11.67 3.28 15.88
C PRO A 104 11.84 3.94 17.26
N ASN A 105 10.85 4.70 17.75
CA ASN A 105 10.89 5.26 19.10
C ASN A 105 10.55 4.21 20.18
N ALA A 106 9.70 3.24 19.84
CA ALA A 106 9.37 2.09 20.68
C ALA A 106 10.46 1.00 20.66
N ALA A 107 11.30 1.00 19.61
CA ALA A 107 12.34 0.01 19.37
C ALA A 107 13.49 0.02 20.41
N GLY A 108 13.57 1.07 21.25
CA GLY A 108 14.78 1.39 22.00
C GLY A 108 15.87 1.88 21.04
N SER A 109 16.75 2.78 21.50
CA SER A 109 17.68 3.56 20.67
C SER A 109 18.70 2.76 19.82
N ASN A 110 18.65 1.43 19.85
CA ASN A 110 19.66 0.53 19.29
C ASN A 110 19.12 -0.31 18.13
N ASN A 111 17.80 -0.37 17.91
CA ASN A 111 17.22 -1.23 16.89
C ASN A 111 16.66 -0.38 15.75
N ASN A 112 17.25 -0.49 14.57
CA ASN A 112 16.76 0.21 13.39
C ASN A 112 15.57 -0.57 12.79
N TRP A 113 14.36 -0.31 13.29
CA TRP A 113 13.14 -0.94 12.77
C TRP A 113 12.75 -0.34 11.41
N ILE A 114 12.59 -1.21 10.42
CA ILE A 114 12.24 -0.88 9.04
C ILE A 114 10.84 -1.41 8.76
N LEU A 115 9.93 -0.47 8.52
CA LEU A 115 8.58 -0.73 8.05
C LEU A 115 8.57 -0.86 6.52
N ARG A 116 7.93 -1.92 6.03
CA ARG A 116 7.64 -2.19 4.62
C ARG A 116 6.17 -2.56 4.46
N ALA A 117 5.69 -2.46 3.24
CA ALA A 117 4.37 -2.92 2.86
C ALA A 117 4.56 -3.90 1.69
N ALA A 118 4.03 -5.12 1.80
CA ALA A 118 4.09 -6.14 0.76
C ALA A 118 2.85 -7.02 0.80
N ASP A 119 2.36 -7.49 -0.34
CA ASP A 119 1.39 -8.58 -0.40
C ASP A 119 2.12 -9.88 -0.02
N CYS A 120 1.94 -10.31 1.22
CA CYS A 120 2.72 -11.39 1.81
C CYS A 120 2.04 -12.75 1.66
N ASP A 121 0.73 -12.79 1.37
CA ASP A 121 -0.04 -14.02 1.25
C ASP A 121 -0.77 -14.20 -0.11
N GLY A 122 -0.56 -13.26 -1.04
CA GLY A 122 -0.99 -13.35 -2.43
C GLY A 122 -2.46 -13.02 -2.65
N ASP A 123 -3.10 -12.33 -1.71
CA ASP A 123 -4.51 -11.95 -1.81
C ASP A 123 -4.74 -10.65 -2.60
N GLY A 124 -3.66 -9.99 -3.06
CA GLY A 124 -3.70 -8.71 -3.77
C GLY A 124 -3.89 -7.50 -2.84
N VAL A 125 -3.90 -7.71 -1.53
CA VAL A 125 -3.94 -6.69 -0.49
C VAL A 125 -2.56 -6.62 0.17
N THR A 126 -2.09 -5.41 0.40
CA THR A 126 -0.76 -5.21 0.99
C THR A 126 -0.82 -5.32 2.51
N ASP A 127 0.11 -6.10 3.05
CA ASP A 127 0.34 -6.31 4.47
C ASP A 127 1.41 -5.39 5.03
N TRP A 128 1.41 -5.17 6.34
CA TRP A 128 2.52 -4.47 6.99
C TRP A 128 3.60 -5.44 7.43
N VAL A 129 4.84 -5.12 7.10
CA VAL A 129 6.00 -5.92 7.42
C VAL A 129 6.98 -5.08 8.21
N CYS A 130 7.39 -5.56 9.38
CA CYS A 130 8.42 -4.93 10.17
C CYS A 130 9.64 -5.82 10.24
N THR A 131 10.82 -5.23 10.11
CA THR A 131 12.12 -5.90 10.22
C THR A 131 13.06 -5.08 11.08
N ASP A 132 14.04 -5.69 11.73
CA ASP A 132 15.17 -5.00 12.33
C ASP A 132 16.52 -5.58 11.85
N ASP A 133 17.61 -4.95 12.29
CA ASP A 133 18.99 -5.34 11.98
C ASP A 133 19.43 -6.63 12.70
N ALA A 134 18.74 -7.02 13.76
CA ALA A 134 18.89 -8.31 14.44
C ALA A 134 18.10 -9.44 13.77
N ARG A 135 17.57 -9.22 12.55
CA ARG A 135 16.74 -10.15 11.77
C ARG A 135 15.41 -10.52 12.42
N HIS A 136 14.99 -9.78 13.44
CA HIS A 136 13.63 -9.91 13.94
C HIS A 136 12.66 -9.40 12.88
N HIS A 137 11.53 -10.08 12.76
CA HIS A 137 10.50 -9.68 11.83
C HIS A 137 9.11 -10.07 12.31
N GLY A 138 8.11 -9.37 11.78
CA GLY A 138 6.70 -9.61 12.04
C GLY A 138 5.84 -9.02 10.93
N VAL A 139 4.62 -9.54 10.80
CA VAL A 139 3.71 -9.19 9.70
C VAL A 139 2.30 -8.98 10.24
N ILE A 140 1.66 -7.85 9.94
CA ILE A 140 0.21 -7.68 10.11
C ILE A 140 -0.42 -8.02 8.77
N ARG A 141 -1.08 -9.19 8.71
CA ARG A 141 -1.72 -9.69 7.48
C ARG A 141 -3.18 -9.28 7.36
N SER A 142 -3.60 -8.88 6.16
CA SER A 142 -4.98 -8.65 5.76
C SER A 142 -5.85 -9.89 6.00
N THR A 143 -5.38 -11.05 5.54
CA THR A 143 -6.09 -12.34 5.66
C THR A 143 -6.20 -12.82 7.10
N ALA A 144 -5.33 -12.34 7.99
CA ALA A 144 -5.39 -12.59 9.43
C ALA A 144 -6.27 -11.57 10.18
N GLY A 145 -7.08 -10.78 9.46
CA GLY A 145 -7.97 -9.77 10.02
C GLY A 145 -7.24 -8.57 10.62
N CYS A 146 -6.05 -8.25 10.10
CA CYS A 146 -5.20 -7.16 10.60
C CYS A 146 -4.89 -7.26 12.11
N ALA A 147 -4.71 -8.49 12.62
CA ALA A 147 -4.35 -8.71 14.02
C ALA A 147 -2.99 -8.07 14.35
N THR A 148 -2.92 -7.40 15.51
CA THR A 148 -1.76 -6.59 15.93
C THR A 148 -1.04 -7.15 17.17
N GLY A 149 -1.49 -8.31 17.65
CA GLY A 149 -0.97 -9.00 18.83
C GLY A 149 0.08 -10.06 18.49
N ALA A 150 0.02 -11.20 19.19
CA ALA A 150 0.94 -12.32 19.02
C ALA A 150 0.88 -12.93 17.61
N GLU A 151 -0.24 -12.75 16.91
CA GLU A 151 -0.51 -13.22 15.55
C GLU A 151 0.44 -12.60 14.53
N THR A 152 1.00 -11.43 14.84
CA THR A 152 2.00 -10.78 13.99
C THR A 152 3.31 -11.57 13.91
N GLY A 153 3.53 -12.47 14.87
CA GLY A 153 4.77 -13.23 15.01
C GLY A 153 5.99 -12.36 15.34
N TRP A 154 5.82 -11.13 15.83
CA TRP A 154 6.94 -10.20 16.02
C TRP A 154 8.14 -10.85 16.72
N ARG A 155 9.31 -10.67 16.08
CA ARG A 155 10.64 -11.26 16.33
C ARG A 155 10.90 -12.64 15.74
N THR A 156 9.89 -13.45 15.49
CA THR A 156 10.07 -14.83 15.01
C THR A 156 8.93 -15.26 14.09
N ALA A 157 8.42 -14.35 13.26
CA ALA A 157 7.37 -14.70 12.32
C ALA A 157 7.91 -15.80 11.38
N PRO A 158 7.13 -16.83 11.03
CA PRO A 158 7.59 -17.80 10.04
C PRO A 158 7.88 -17.12 8.69
N ASP A 159 8.85 -17.61 7.92
CA ASP A 159 9.12 -17.09 6.55
C ASP A 159 7.84 -17.18 5.68
N SER A 160 6.98 -18.16 5.95
CA SER A 160 5.68 -18.32 5.31
C SER A 160 4.68 -17.19 5.60
N TYR A 161 4.97 -16.29 6.55
CA TYR A 161 4.15 -15.10 6.79
C TYR A 161 4.42 -14.00 5.78
N CYS A 162 5.60 -13.97 5.14
CA CYS A 162 5.87 -13.08 4.01
C CYS A 162 7.01 -13.61 3.13
N PRO A 163 6.75 -14.63 2.28
CA PRO A 163 7.78 -15.23 1.41
C PRO A 163 8.43 -14.25 0.43
N ALA A 164 7.77 -13.11 0.17
CA ALA A 164 8.30 -12.06 -0.68
C ALA A 164 9.46 -11.27 -0.03
N LEU A 165 9.59 -11.32 1.30
CA LEU A 165 10.57 -10.52 2.05
C LEU A 165 11.47 -11.31 3.01
N PHE A 166 11.11 -12.54 3.38
CA PHE A 166 11.88 -13.43 4.26
C PHE A 166 12.28 -14.72 3.56
#